data_AF-A0A2I6QCT8-F1
#
_entry.id   AF-A0A2I6QCT8-F1
#
_cell.length_a   1.000
_cell.length_b   1.000
_cell.length_c   1.000
_cell.angle_alpha   90.00
_cell.angle_beta   90.00
_cell.angle_gamma   90.00
#
_symmetry.space_group_name_H-M   'P 1'
#
loop_
_entity.id
_entity.type
_entity.pdbx_description
1 polymer ?
#
loop_
_entity_poly.entity_id
_entity_poly.type
_entity_poly.pdbx_seq_one_letter_code
_entity_poly.pdbx_strand_id
1 'polypeptide(L)'
;MNALTIYLILVPVVGFVLLLVSILLGKHVPYAEKVTSYECGFSPIHGQNRSPFTIQFYLVGILFLIFDIELFMTMPYALTVYETGYYGFWIIMVFFGILTLGFVFEFSSKALYFSQVIIEEEDDQE
;
A
#
# COMPACT_ATOMS: atom_id res chain seq x y z
N MET A 1 19.42 28.21 13.74
CA MET A 1 18.71 27.09 13.07
C MET A 1 18.25 26.13 14.16
N ASN A 2 16.96 25.79 14.20
CA ASN A 2 16.45 24.86 15.21
C ASN A 2 16.89 23.43 14.86
N ALA A 3 17.09 22.56 15.86
CA ALA A 3 17.52 21.18 15.64
C ALA A 3 16.62 20.46 14.60
N LEU A 4 15.31 20.70 14.63
CA LEU A 4 14.36 20.17 13.66
C LEU A 4 14.65 20.61 12.22
N THR A 5 14.97 21.89 12.00
CA THR A 5 15.34 22.40 10.67
C THR A 5 16.66 21.81 10.17
N ILE A 6 17.58 21.48 11.09
CA ILE A 6 18.86 20.85 10.76
C ILE A 6 18.63 19.39 10.31
N TYR A 7 17.84 18.62 11.05
CA TYR A 7 17.53 17.22 10.68
C TYR A 7 16.79 17.10 9.36
N LEU A 8 15.81 17.97 9.12
CA LEU A 8 15.01 17.95 7.89
C LEU A 8 15.87 18.14 6.63
N ILE A 9 16.92 18.97 6.72
CA ILE A 9 17.86 19.21 5.61
C ILE A 9 18.94 18.12 5.55
N LEU A 10 19.46 17.68 6.69
CA LEU A 10 20.59 16.76 6.74
C LEU A 10 20.28 15.37 6.18
N VAL A 11 19.10 14.80 6.49
CA VAL A 11 18.70 13.45 6.06
C VAL A 11 18.73 13.29 4.53
N PRO A 12 18.05 14.13 3.73
CA PRO A 12 18.09 14.00 2.27
C PRO A 12 19.47 14.31 1.69
N VAL A 13 20.22 15.26 2.29
CA VAL A 13 21.57 15.60 1.85
C VAL A 13 22.52 14.42 2.00
N VAL A 14 22.49 13.72 3.13
CA VAL A 14 23.31 12.52 3.34
C VAL A 14 22.94 11.43 2.34
N GLY A 15 21.64 11.19 2.11
CA GLY A 15 21.19 10.23 1.09
C GLY A 15 21.71 10.57 -0.31
N PHE A 16 21.68 11.85 -0.68
CA PHE A 16 22.19 12.32 -1.96
C PHE A 16 23.71 12.19 -2.08
N VAL A 17 24.47 12.50 -1.02
CA VAL A 17 25.92 12.34 -0.99
C VAL A 17 26.31 10.86 -1.16
N LEU A 18 25.64 9.94 -0.45
CA LEU A 18 25.89 8.50 -0.59
C LEU A 18 25.60 8.00 -2.01
N LEU A 19 24.51 8.49 -2.63
CA LEU A 19 24.20 8.19 -4.02
C LEU A 19 25.29 8.72 -4.98
N LEU A 20 25.75 9.96 -4.80
CA LEU A 20 26.83 10.54 -5.59
C LEU A 20 28.13 9.74 -5.48
N VAL A 21 28.51 9.36 -4.25
CA VAL A 21 29.69 8.52 -4.01
C VAL A 21 29.55 7.17 -4.73
N SER A 22 28.37 6.54 -4.68
CA SER A 22 28.12 5.28 -5.37
C SER A 22 28.24 5.39 -6.89
N ILE A 23 27.82 6.51 -7.49
CA ILE A 23 27.94 6.74 -8.94
C ILE A 23 29.39 7.03 -9.33
N LEU A 24 30.11 7.82 -8.53
CA LEU A 24 31.50 8.23 -8.80
C LEU A 24 32.49 7.07 -8.62
N LEU A 25 32.31 6.24 -7.59
CA LEU A 25 33.21 5.12 -7.30
C LEU A 25 32.76 3.81 -7.95
N GLY A 26 31.47 3.70 -8.32
CA GLY A 26 30.91 2.49 -8.91
C GLY A 26 31.39 2.23 -10.33
N LYS A 27 31.91 1.02 -10.59
CA LYS A 27 32.29 0.60 -11.95
C LYS A 27 31.04 0.41 -12.83
N HIS A 28 30.79 1.36 -13.73
CA HIS A 28 29.67 1.31 -14.67
C HIS A 28 30.09 0.71 -16.02
N VAL A 29 29.85 -0.59 -16.22
CA VAL A 29 30.05 -1.27 -17.52
C VAL A 29 28.70 -1.82 -17.99
N PRO A 30 27.99 -1.11 -18.89
CA PRO A 30 26.76 -1.58 -19.51
C PRO A 30 27.08 -2.55 -20.65
N TYR A 31 26.44 -3.70 -20.67
CA TYR A 31 26.44 -4.65 -21.80
C TYR A 31 24.98 -4.95 -22.16
N ALA A 32 24.71 -5.38 -23.40
CA ALA A 32 23.35 -5.53 -23.92
C ALA A 32 22.44 -6.38 -23.01
N GLU A 33 22.95 -7.50 -22.48
CA GLU A 33 22.18 -8.36 -21.56
C GLU A 33 22.03 -7.78 -20.13
N LYS A 34 22.91 -6.86 -19.72
CA LYS A 34 22.82 -6.19 -18.39
C LYS A 34 21.68 -5.17 -18.34
N VAL A 35 21.41 -4.58 -19.50
CA VAL A 35 20.46 -3.47 -19.63
C VAL A 35 19.06 -3.96 -20.02
N THR A 36 18.91 -5.25 -20.31
CA THR A 36 17.62 -5.92 -20.55
C THR A 36 17.08 -6.57 -19.27
N SER A 37 15.76 -6.68 -19.15
CA SER A 37 15.11 -7.42 -18.06
C SER A 37 15.51 -8.90 -18.08
N TYR A 38 15.67 -9.49 -16.89
CA TYR A 38 15.93 -10.92 -16.75
C TYR A 38 14.64 -11.71 -16.96
N GLU A 39 14.62 -12.59 -17.97
CA GLU A 39 13.41 -13.33 -18.39
C GLU A 39 13.64 -14.85 -18.54
N CYS A 40 14.56 -15.43 -17.79
CA CYS A 40 14.88 -16.88 -17.83
C CYS A 40 15.11 -17.44 -19.27
N GLY A 41 15.57 -16.61 -20.20
CA GLY A 41 15.82 -17.00 -21.61
C GLY A 41 14.66 -16.78 -22.58
N PHE A 42 13.51 -16.27 -22.13
CA PHE A 42 12.40 -15.88 -23.01
C PHE A 42 12.48 -14.41 -23.41
N SER A 43 12.09 -14.08 -24.65
CA SER A 43 11.93 -12.68 -25.05
C SER A 43 10.63 -12.12 -24.48
N PRO A 44 10.61 -10.89 -23.95
CA PRO A 44 9.39 -10.27 -23.46
C PRO A 44 8.34 -10.23 -24.58
N ILE A 45 7.13 -10.72 -24.32
CA ILE A 45 6.04 -10.70 -25.30
C ILE A 45 5.65 -9.25 -25.55
N HIS A 46 6.08 -8.70 -26.69
CA HIS A 46 5.75 -7.35 -27.10
C HIS A 46 4.23 -7.20 -27.25
N GLY A 47 3.63 -6.32 -26.45
CA GLY A 47 2.19 -6.00 -26.53
C GLY A 47 1.38 -6.40 -25.30
N GLN A 48 1.90 -7.26 -24.41
CA GLN A 48 1.23 -7.63 -23.16
C GLN A 48 1.95 -7.04 -21.94
N ASN A 49 1.75 -5.75 -21.71
CA ASN A 49 2.35 -5.03 -20.57
C ASN A 49 1.49 -5.13 -19.28
N ARG A 50 0.33 -5.79 -19.35
CA ARG A 50 -0.57 -5.98 -18.21
C ARG A 50 -0.76 -7.47 -17.97
N SER A 51 -0.32 -7.93 -16.80
CA SER A 51 -0.68 -9.24 -16.29
C SER A 51 -2.10 -9.17 -15.72
N PRO A 52 -2.95 -10.20 -15.90
CA PRO A 52 -4.13 -10.34 -15.07
C PRO A 52 -3.68 -10.36 -13.61
N PHE A 53 -4.29 -9.49 -12.81
CA PHE A 53 -4.10 -9.45 -11.37
C PHE A 53 -5.43 -9.77 -10.71
N THR A 54 -5.35 -10.35 -9.53
CA THR A 54 -6.54 -10.77 -8.81
C THR A 54 -7.17 -9.54 -8.12
N ILE A 55 -8.50 -9.45 -8.11
CA ILE A 55 -9.26 -8.25 -7.66
C ILE A 55 -8.98 -7.92 -6.18
N GLN A 56 -8.54 -8.90 -5.39
CA GLN A 56 -8.24 -8.76 -3.95
C GLN A 56 -7.21 -7.66 -3.66
N PHE A 57 -6.19 -7.48 -4.53
CA PHE A 57 -5.20 -6.42 -4.33
C PHE A 57 -5.83 -5.02 -4.38
N TYR A 58 -6.84 -4.84 -5.23
CA TYR A 58 -7.57 -3.59 -5.33
C TYR A 58 -8.49 -3.37 -4.12
N LEU A 59 -9.16 -4.42 -3.65
CA LEU A 59 -10.04 -4.36 -2.48
C LEU A 59 -9.27 -3.96 -1.20
N VAL A 60 -8.07 -4.51 -1.00
CA VAL A 60 -7.19 -4.11 0.11
C VAL A 60 -6.84 -2.62 0.04
N GLY A 61 -6.59 -2.09 -1.17
CA GLY A 61 -6.28 -0.68 -1.38
C GLY A 61 -7.46 0.25 -1.06
N ILE A 62 -8.67 -0.09 -1.49
CA ILE A 62 -9.89 0.66 -1.14
C ILE A 62 -10.13 0.61 0.36
N LEU A 63 -10.03 -0.57 0.97
CA LEU A 63 -10.26 -0.77 2.39
C LEU A 63 -9.27 0.06 3.23
N PHE A 64 -8.00 0.09 2.84
CA PHE A 64 -6.99 0.94 3.46
C PHE A 64 -7.34 2.43 3.35
N LEU A 65 -7.78 2.89 2.18
CA LEU A 65 -8.17 4.28 1.97
C LEU A 65 -9.33 4.70 2.88
N ILE A 66 -10.35 3.85 2.99
CA ILE A 66 -11.51 4.10 3.86
C ILE A 66 -11.08 4.16 5.32
N PHE A 67 -10.31 3.18 5.82
CA PHE A 67 -9.82 3.19 7.20
C PHE A 67 -8.90 4.36 7.53
N ASP A 68 -8.08 4.83 6.58
CA ASP A 68 -7.22 6.00 6.77
C ASP A 68 -8.04 7.28 6.96
N ILE A 69 -9.08 7.47 6.13
CA ILE A 69 -9.99 8.62 6.25
C ILE A 69 -10.77 8.58 7.57
N GLU A 70 -11.15 7.40 8.06
CA GLU A 70 -11.84 7.24 9.34
C GLU A 70 -10.96 7.62 10.54
N LEU A 71 -9.68 7.25 10.49
CA LEU A 71 -8.73 7.62 11.54
C LEU A 71 -8.48 9.13 11.53
N PHE A 72 -8.39 9.73 10.34
CA PHE A 72 -8.28 11.17 10.18
C PHE A 72 -9.50 11.90 10.76
N MET A 73 -10.73 11.42 10.50
CA MET A 73 -11.98 11.96 11.06
C MET A 73 -12.06 11.84 12.59
N THR A 74 -11.44 10.80 13.17
CA THR A 74 -11.44 10.58 14.62
C THR A 74 -10.41 11.45 15.35
N MET A 75 -9.35 11.89 14.65
CA MET A 75 -8.24 12.64 15.24
C MET A 75 -8.64 13.97 15.93
N PRO A 76 -9.53 14.81 15.38
CA PRO A 76 -10.00 16.03 16.06
C PRO A 76 -10.62 15.74 17.43
N TYR A 77 -11.42 14.68 17.55
CA TYR A 77 -11.96 14.31 18.85
C TYR A 77 -10.89 13.81 19.81
N ALA A 78 -9.93 13.02 19.33
CA ALA A 78 -8.82 12.55 20.15
C ALA A 78 -8.04 13.73 20.77
N LEU A 79 -8.00 14.88 20.09
CA LEU A 79 -7.41 16.12 20.61
C LEU A 79 -8.33 16.89 21.57
N THR A 80 -9.66 16.83 21.41
CA THR A 80 -10.63 17.61 22.20
C THR A 80 -11.46 16.78 23.19
N VAL A 81 -11.00 15.59 23.56
CA VAL A 81 -11.73 14.66 24.47
C VAL A 81 -12.18 15.35 25.76
N TYR A 82 -11.32 16.18 26.35
CA TYR A 82 -11.60 16.89 27.60
C TYR A 82 -12.73 17.94 27.48
N GLU A 83 -12.84 18.59 26.31
CA GLU A 83 -13.83 19.65 26.07
C GLU A 83 -15.20 19.10 25.63
N THR A 84 -15.21 17.96 24.95
CA THR A 84 -16.41 17.42 24.29
C THR A 84 -17.28 16.59 25.25
N GLY A 85 -16.72 16.17 26.39
CA GLY A 85 -17.41 15.47 27.47
C GLY A 85 -18.11 14.17 27.03
N TYR A 86 -19.17 13.79 27.75
CA TYR A 86 -19.93 12.56 27.49
C TYR A 86 -20.68 12.57 26.15
N TYR A 87 -20.97 13.76 25.61
CA TYR A 87 -21.69 13.90 24.34
C TYR A 87 -20.81 13.46 23.16
N GLY A 88 -19.56 13.93 23.10
CA GLY A 88 -18.60 13.52 22.07
C GLY A 88 -18.29 12.03 22.12
N PHE A 89 -18.24 11.46 23.33
CA PHE A 89 -18.02 10.03 23.52
C PHE A 89 -19.10 9.19 22.83
N TRP A 90 -20.38 9.51 23.00
CA TRP A 90 -21.46 8.76 22.37
C TRP A 90 -21.46 8.89 20.85
N ILE A 91 -21.18 10.09 20.31
CA ILE A 91 -21.09 10.29 18.86
C ILE A 91 -20.03 9.36 18.26
N ILE A 92 -18.89 9.23 18.92
CA ILE A 92 -17.79 8.42 18.40
C ILE A 92 -17.97 6.95 18.61
N MET A 93 -18.63 6.54 19.70
CA MET A 93 -19.07 5.16 19.85
C MET A 93 -20.04 4.75 18.73
N VAL A 94 -20.97 5.63 18.33
CA VAL A 94 -21.87 5.36 17.20
C VAL A 94 -21.09 5.33 15.87
N PHE A 95 -20.17 6.27 15.66
CA PHE A 95 -19.31 6.31 14.48
C PHE A 95 -18.51 5.00 14.33
N PHE A 96 -17.74 4.61 15.35
CA PHE A 96 -17.02 3.33 15.35
C PHE A 96 -17.95 2.12 15.21
N GLY A 97 -19.15 2.16 15.78
CA GLY A 97 -20.15 1.10 15.64
C GLY A 97 -20.57 0.87 14.18
N ILE A 98 -20.81 1.93 13.43
CA ILE A 98 -21.18 1.83 12.00
C ILE A 98 -19.99 1.30 11.19
N LEU A 99 -18.78 1.78 11.47
CA LEU A 99 -17.57 1.38 10.76
C LEU A 99 -17.19 -0.08 10.99
N THR A 100 -17.23 -0.52 12.25
CA THR A 100 -16.98 -1.93 12.60
C THR A 100 -18.00 -2.85 11.94
N LEU A 101 -19.25 -2.43 11.79
CA LEU A 101 -20.28 -3.20 11.10
C LEU A 101 -20.00 -3.30 9.59
N GLY A 102 -19.58 -2.20 8.96
CA GLY A 102 -19.12 -2.20 7.56
C GLY A 102 -17.91 -3.12 7.33
N PHE A 103 -16.94 -3.08 8.26
CA PHE A 103 -15.78 -3.97 8.20
C PHE A 103 -16.14 -5.45 8.37
N VAL A 104 -17.01 -5.77 9.34
CA VAL A 104 -17.46 -7.16 9.57
C VAL A 104 -18.20 -7.68 8.35
N PHE A 105 -19.01 -6.85 7.67
CA PHE A 105 -19.68 -7.22 6.43
C PHE A 105 -18.68 -7.59 5.33
N GLU A 106 -17.67 -6.75 5.11
CA GLU A 106 -16.63 -7.01 4.10
C GLU A 106 -15.79 -8.26 4.43
N PHE A 107 -15.48 -8.46 5.72
CA PHE A 107 -14.75 -9.63 6.20
C PHE A 107 -15.54 -10.94 5.99
N SER A 108 -16.86 -10.89 6.22
CA SER A 108 -17.76 -12.02 5.98
C SER A 108 -17.86 -12.39 4.50
N SER A 109 -17.78 -11.41 3.59
CA SER A 109 -17.84 -11.62 2.14
C SER A 109 -16.63 -12.40 1.57
N LYS A 110 -15.63 -12.76 2.40
CA LYS A 110 -14.42 -13.50 2.02
C LYS A 110 -13.60 -12.86 0.88
N ALA A 111 -13.87 -11.60 0.54
CA ALA A 111 -13.23 -10.91 -0.58
C ALA A 111 -11.74 -10.62 -0.35
N LEU A 112 -11.28 -10.75 0.90
CA LEU A 112 -9.89 -10.56 1.31
C LEU A 112 -9.02 -11.83 1.23
N TYR A 113 -9.62 -13.00 1.02
CA TYR A 113 -8.86 -14.24 0.93
C TYR A 113 -8.26 -14.38 -0.47
N PHE A 114 -6.95 -14.64 -0.51
CA PHE A 114 -6.29 -15.11 -1.72
C PHE A 114 -6.71 -16.55 -1.97
N SER A 115 -7.94 -16.74 -2.48
CA SER A 115 -8.29 -18.01 -3.08
C SER A 115 -7.43 -18.14 -4.33
N GLN A 116 -6.56 -19.13 -4.32
CA GLN A 116 -6.10 -19.74 -5.56
C GLN A 116 -7.40 -20.18 -6.22
N VAL A 117 -7.79 -19.55 -7.33
CA VAL A 117 -8.72 -20.21 -8.23
C VAL A 117 -7.90 -21.40 -8.72
N ILE A 118 -8.01 -22.52 -8.01
CA ILE A 118 -7.77 -23.82 -8.63
C ILE A 118 -8.90 -23.85 -9.65
N ILE A 119 -8.56 -23.52 -10.90
CA ILE A 119 -9.33 -24.03 -12.01
C ILE A 119 -9.17 -25.53 -11.83
N GLU A 120 -10.14 -26.15 -11.15
CA GLU A 120 -10.42 -27.55 -11.41
C GLU A 120 -10.76 -27.49 -12.90
N GLU A 121 -9.83 -27.95 -13.75
CA GLU A 121 -10.19 -28.33 -15.10
C GLU A 121 -11.27 -29.37 -14.91
N GLU A 122 -12.52 -28.91 -14.95
CA GLU A 122 -13.65 -29.74 -15.23
C GLU A 122 -13.32 -30.31 -16.61
N ASP A 123 -12.95 -31.58 -16.60
CA ASP A 123 -12.73 -32.46 -17.74
C ASP A 123 -14.04 -32.53 -18.55
N ASP A 124 -14.35 -31.42 -19.22
CA ASP A 124 -15.35 -31.33 -20.25
C ASP A 124 -14.78 -32.01 -21.50
N GLN A 125 -14.95 -33.33 -21.50
CA GLN A 125 -15.49 -34.10 -22.63
C GLN A 125 -15.07 -33.61 -24.03
N GLU A 126 -13.97 -34.15 -24.57
CA GLU A 126 -13.89 -34.99 -25.80
C GLU A 126 -12.43 -35.29 -26.18
#